data_AF-A0A410Q2L9-F1
#
_entry.id   AF-A0A410Q2L9-F1
#
_cell.length_a   1.000
_cell.length_b   1.000
_cell.length_c   1.000
_cell.angle_alpha   90.00
_cell.angle_beta   90.00
_cell.angle_gamma   90.00
#
_symmetry.space_group_name_H-M   'P 1'
#
loop_
_entity.id
_entity.type
_entity.pdbx_description
1 polymer ?
#
loop_
_entity_poly.entity_id
_entity_poly.type
_entity_poly.pdbx_seq_one_letter_code
_entity_poly.pdbx_strand_id
1 'polypeptide(L)' 'MGENKTGADMPIGLMMSLARHQNAMKNFALLGDEGQKSVIQYVQDSVTGEEAKSRIQNAVRNLEQGNSGFLG' A
#
# COMPACT_ATOMS: atom_id res chain seq x y z
N MET A 1 6.85 -24.79 -7.55
CA MET A 1 5.54 -24.28 -7.10
C MET A 1 5.62 -22.76 -7.07
N GLY A 2 4.76 -22.07 -7.83
CA GLY A 2 4.76 -20.60 -7.88
C GLY A 2 4.10 -20.04 -6.62
N GLU A 3 4.90 -19.42 -5.77
CA GLU A 3 4.42 -18.81 -4.53
C GLU A 3 3.70 -17.50 -4.84
N ASN A 4 2.38 -17.58 -4.94
CA ASN A 4 1.47 -16.45 -5.07
C ASN A 4 1.41 -15.72 -3.71
N LYS A 5 2.44 -14.92 -3.39
CA LYS A 5 2.62 -14.25 -2.08
C LYS A 5 2.25 -12.76 -2.06
N THR A 6 1.46 -12.27 -3.01
CA THR A 6 0.99 -10.86 -2.94
C THR A 6 -0.02 -10.62 -1.82
N GLY A 7 -0.73 -11.66 -1.37
CA GLY A 7 -1.69 -11.56 -0.25
C GLY A 7 -1.08 -11.73 1.16
N ALA A 8 0.06 -12.40 1.29
CA ALA A 8 0.62 -12.78 2.60
C ALA A 8 1.46 -11.68 3.26
N ASP A 9 1.90 -10.67 2.49
CA ASP A 9 2.83 -9.63 2.96
C ASP A 9 2.15 -8.27 3.22
N MET A 10 0.86 -8.15 2.91
CA MET A 10 0.15 -6.88 3.04
C MET A 10 -0.14 -6.55 4.51
N PRO A 11 0.33 -5.40 5.02
CA PRO A 11 0.01 -4.97 6.39
C PRO A 11 -1.50 -4.86 6.58
N ILE A 12 -2.02 -5.44 7.65
CA ILE A 12 -3.47 -5.44 7.93
C ILE A 12 -4.05 -4.02 7.92
N GLY A 13 -3.34 -3.05 8.49
CA GLY A 13 -3.76 -1.65 8.48
C GLY A 13 -3.84 -1.03 7.08
N LEU A 14 -2.97 -1.45 6.16
CA LEU A 14 -3.01 -1.04 4.75
C LEU A 14 -4.22 -1.67 4.06
N MET A 15 -4.44 -2.98 4.22
CA MET A 15 -5.58 -3.69 3.65
C MET A 15 -6.92 -3.09 4.12
N MET A 16 -7.08 -2.87 5.43
CA MET A 16 -8.28 -2.25 6.01
C MET A 16 -8.51 -0.82 5.51
N SER A 17 -7.44 -0.07 5.24
CA SER A 17 -7.55 1.29 4.72
C SER A 17 -7.92 1.29 3.24
N LEU A 18 -7.27 0.47 2.42
CA LEU A 18 -7.63 0.31 1.00
C LEU A 18 -9.09 -0.17 0.84
N ALA A 19 -9.53 -1.12 1.66
CA ALA A 19 -10.92 -1.61 1.63
C ALA A 19 -11.96 -0.51 1.88
N ARG A 20 -11.61 0.56 2.59
CA ARG A 20 -12.48 1.72 2.84
C ARG A 20 -12.40 2.79 1.75
N HIS A 21 -11.35 2.76 0.93
CA HIS A 21 -11.08 3.74 -0.13
C HIS A 21 -11.05 3.03 -1.49
N GLN A 22 -12.23 2.81 -2.09
CA GLN A 22 -12.38 2.04 -3.33
C GLN A 22 -11.49 2.55 -4.48
N ASN A 23 -11.34 3.88 -4.61
CA ASN A 23 -10.46 4.47 -5.62
C ASN A 23 -8.99 4.18 -5.35
N ALA A 24 -8.55 4.27 -4.09
CA ALA A 24 -7.19 3.92 -3.70
C ALA A 24 -6.90 2.43 -3.98
N MET A 25 -7.85 1.54 -3.67
CA MET A 25 -7.72 0.11 -3.94
C MET A 25 -7.65 -0.18 -5.45
N LYS A 26 -8.47 0.49 -6.26
CA LYS A 26 -8.40 0.39 -7.72
C LYS A 26 -7.05 0.86 -8.25
N ASN A 27 -6.57 2.02 -7.82
CA ASN A 27 -5.29 2.56 -8.27
C ASN A 27 -4.11 1.72 -7.79
N PHE A 28 -4.18 1.18 -6.56
CA PHE A 28 -3.22 0.18 -6.06
C PHE A 28 -3.19 -1.07 -6.94
N ALA A 29 -4.35 -1.59 -7.34
CA ALA A 29 -4.44 -2.73 -8.25
C ALA A 29 -3.82 -2.44 -9.63
N LEU A 30 -3.89 -1.19 -10.10
CA LEU A 30 -3.34 -0.75 -11.39
C LEU A 30 -1.82 -0.55 -11.39
N LEU A 31 -1.16 -0.47 -10.23
CA LEU A 31 0.30 -0.29 -10.13
C LEU A 31 1.12 -1.50 -10.60
N GLY A 32 0.48 -2.66 -10.77
CA GLY A 32 1.18 -3.92 -11.04
C GLY A 32 1.97 -4.43 -9.82
N ASP A 33 2.57 -5.61 -9.95
CA ASP A 33 3.18 -6.32 -8.82
C ASP A 33 4.34 -5.53 -8.18
N GLU A 34 5.20 -4.89 -8.99
CA GLU A 34 6.34 -4.12 -8.49
C GLU A 34 5.88 -2.87 -7.73
N GLY A 35 4.91 -2.12 -8.25
CA GLY A 35 4.40 -0.93 -7.59
C GLY A 35 3.64 -1.26 -6.31
N GLN A 36 2.85 -2.34 -6.30
CA GLN A 36 2.21 -2.83 -5.08
C GLN A 36 3.24 -3.22 -4.01
N LYS A 37 4.33 -3.90 -4.41
CA LYS A 37 5.42 -4.25 -3.51
C LYS A 37 6.11 -3.00 -2.94
N SER A 38 6.35 -1.98 -3.76
CA SER A 38 6.93 -0.71 -3.28
C SER A 38 6.06 -0.01 -2.26
N VAL A 39 4.73 -0.01 -2.43
CA VAL A 39 3.79 0.54 -1.44
C VAL A 39 3.83 -0.25 -0.13
N ILE A 40 3.86 -1.59 -0.22
CA ILE A 40 3.94 -2.47 0.96
C ILE A 40 5.26 -2.22 1.71
N GLN A 41 6.38 -2.17 1.00
CA GLN A 41 7.71 -1.90 1.58
C GLN A 41 7.77 -0.50 2.20
N TYR A 42 7.23 0.53 1.54
CA TYR A 42 7.13 1.87 2.11
C TYR A 42 6.43 1.86 3.47
N VAL A 43 5.35 1.10 3.62
CA VAL A 43 4.65 0.98 4.91
C VAL A 43 5.46 0.16 5.91
N GLN A 44 6.08 -0.94 5.49
CA GLN A 44 6.84 -1.85 6.38
C GLN A 44 8.15 -1.26 6.91
N ASP A 45 8.77 -0.33 6.18
CA ASP A 45 10.01 0.36 6.55
C ASP A 45 9.81 1.37 7.72
N SER A 46 8.59 1.52 8.22
CA SER A 46 8.33 2.31 9.44
C SER A 46 9.02 1.73 10.68
N VAL A 47 9.61 2.59 11.51
CA VAL A 47 10.30 2.20 12.76
C VAL A 47 9.32 2.10 13.94
N THR A 48 8.20 2.84 13.88
CA THR A 48 7.19 2.89 14.96
C THR A 48 5.78 2.65 14.42
N GLY A 49 4.85 2.24 15.30
CA GLY A 49 3.45 2.06 14.93
C GLY A 49 2.75 3.36 14.51
N GLU A 50 3.13 4.51 15.08
CA GLU A 50 2.62 5.83 14.67
C GLU A 50 3.10 6.19 13.26
N GLU A 51 4.38 5.93 12.97
CA GLU A 51 4.92 6.11 11.63
C GLU A 51 4.25 5.19 10.62
N ALA A 52 4.06 3.91 10.95
CA ALA A 52 3.34 2.95 10.10
C ALA A 52 1.94 3.47 9.74
N LYS A 53 1.21 3.98 10.74
CA LYS A 53 -0.12 4.57 10.56
C LYS A 53 -0.07 5.79 9.63
N SER A 54 0.90 6.68 9.83
CA SER A 54 1.09 7.87 8.99
C SER A 54 1.42 7.49 7.54
N ARG A 55 2.34 6.53 7.33
CA ARG A 55 2.70 6.01 6.02
C ARG A 55 1.51 5.34 5.32
N ILE A 56 0.71 4.54 6.04
CA ILE A 56 -0.54 3.96 5.48
C ILE A 56 -1.49 5.06 5.02
N GLN A 57 -1.74 6.08 5.85
CA GLN A 57 -2.65 7.17 5.51
C GLN A 57 -2.14 7.97 4.29
N ASN A 58 -0.84 8.24 4.23
CA ASN A 58 -0.22 8.92 3.10
C ASN A 58 -0.28 8.09 1.82
N ALA A 59 0.03 6.80 1.89
CA ALA A 59 -0.04 5.90 0.74
C ALA A 59 -1.47 5.85 0.19
N VAL A 60 -2.46 5.62 1.04
CA VAL A 60 -3.88 5.55 0.64
C VAL A 60 -4.36 6.87 0.04
N ARG A 61 -4.02 8.01 0.65
CA ARG A 61 -4.40 9.33 0.13
C ARG A 61 -3.80 9.61 -1.24
N ASN A 62 -2.51 9.30 -1.43
CA ASN A 62 -1.85 9.48 -2.72
C ASN A 62 -2.45 8.55 -3.79
N LEU A 63 -2.66 7.27 -3.45
CA LEU A 63 -3.32 6.30 -4.32
C LEU A 63 -4.75 6.75 -4.68
N GLU A 64 -5.51 7.31 -3.74
CA GLU A 64 -6.85 7.83 -3.99
C GLU A 64 -6.86 8.97 -5.02
N GLN A 65 -5.82 9.80 -5.00
CA GLN A 65 -5.60 10.88 -5.97
C GLN A 65 -4.99 10.38 -7.30
N GLY A 66 -4.69 9.09 -7.42
CA GLY A 66 -3.97 8.52 -8.58
C GLY A 66 -2.50 8.90 -8.62
N ASN A 67 -1.94 9.39 -7.50
CA ASN A 67 -0.54 9.76 -7.37
C ASN A 67 0.26 8.57 -6.80
N SER A 68 1.22 8.08 -7.58
CA SER A 68 2.20 7.07 -7.14
C SER A 68 3.60 7.65 -6.95
N GLY A 69 3.76 8.98 -7.06
CA GLY A 69 5.06 9.66 -6.96
C GLY A 69 5.68 9.65 -5.57
N PHE A 70 5.01 9.13 -4.55
CA PHE A 70 5.58 8.95 -3.20
C PHE A 70 6.50 7.72 -3.10
N LEU A 71 6.55 6.90 -4.15
CA LEU A 71 7.37 5.69 -4.24
C LEU A 71 8.76 5.94 -4.86
N GLY A 72 9.05 7.18 -5.27
CA GLY A 72 10.27 7.57 -5.99
C GLY A 72 10.97 8.78 -5.38
#